data_AF-A0A6B1EZ71-F1
#
_entry.id   AF-A0A6B1EZ71-F1
#
_cell.length_a   1.000
_cell.length_b   1.000
_cell.length_c   1.000
_cell.angle_alpha   90.00
_cell.angle_beta   90.00
_cell.angle_gamma   90.00
#
_symmetry.space_group_name_H-M   'P 1'
#
loop_
_entity.id
_entity.type
_entity.pdbx_description
1 polymer ?
#
loop_
_entity_poly.entity_id
_entity_poly.type
_entity_poly.pdbx_seq_one_letter_code
_entity_poly.pdbx_strand_id
1 'polypeptide(L)'
;MNILKTDPEQVVIPPTPIETDMTLEEFLESDLEGYEYVKGELIPMPPTSGEHGDISANLFLFLGTYVRENQLGRAYTSDTGFKVGDRFLIPD
;
A
#
# COMPACT_ATOMS: atom_id res chain seq x y z
N MET A 1 33.55 -23.79 14.62
CA MET A 1 32.10 -23.92 14.35
C MET A 1 31.58 -22.50 14.10
N ASN A 2 31.64 -22.06 12.85
CA ASN A 2 31.26 -20.70 12.44
C ASN A 2 30.00 -20.87 11.62
N ILE A 3 28.84 -20.65 12.26
CA ILE A 3 27.57 -20.62 11.57
C ILE A 3 27.38 -19.18 11.10
N LEU A 4 27.29 -19.07 9.78
CA LEU A 4 27.15 -17.87 8.97
C LEU A 4 26.27 -16.82 9.65
N LYS A 5 26.84 -15.63 9.88
CA LYS A 5 26.05 -14.40 9.92
C LYS A 5 25.50 -14.21 8.51
N THR A 6 24.27 -14.63 8.27
CA THR A 6 23.52 -14.16 7.11
C THR A 6 23.16 -12.72 7.40
N ASP A 7 23.87 -11.81 6.74
CA ASP A 7 23.41 -10.44 6.54
C ASP A 7 22.15 -10.53 5.68
N PRO A 8 20.95 -10.22 6.22
CA PRO A 8 19.74 -10.27 5.44
C PRO A 8 19.60 -8.92 4.77
N GLU A 9 20.30 -8.72 3.66
CA GLU A 9 19.62 -8.06 2.56
C GLU A 9 18.35 -8.89 2.32
N GLN A 10 17.25 -8.47 2.94
CA GLN A 10 15.93 -8.92 2.58
C GLN A 10 15.80 -8.56 1.10
N VAL A 11 16.04 -9.55 0.25
CA VAL A 11 15.67 -9.47 -1.15
C VAL A 11 14.15 -9.31 -1.12
N VAL A 12 13.69 -8.07 -1.17
CA VAL A 12 12.30 -7.73 -1.41
C VAL A 12 12.06 -8.13 -2.86
N ILE A 13 11.74 -9.41 -3.08
CA ILE A 13 11.17 -9.82 -4.35
C ILE A 13 9.86 -9.03 -4.41
N PRO A 14 9.70 -8.06 -5.35
CA PRO A 14 8.44 -7.36 -5.45
C PRO A 14 7.38 -8.44 -5.66
N PRO A 15 6.28 -8.39 -4.91
CA PRO A 15 5.24 -9.38 -5.06
C PRO A 15 4.78 -9.38 -6.52
N THR A 16 4.89 -10.55 -7.16
CA THR A 16 4.57 -10.68 -8.57
C THR A 16 3.08 -10.40 -8.78
N PRO A 17 2.70 -9.51 -9.71
CA PRO A 17 1.30 -9.33 -10.08
C PRO A 17 0.66 -10.66 -10.48
N ILE A 18 -0.58 -10.85 -10.02
CA ILE A 18 -1.36 -12.06 -10.31
C ILE A 18 -2.43 -11.67 -11.31
N GLU A 19 -2.33 -12.19 -12.54
CA GLU A 19 -3.39 -12.04 -13.54
C GLU A 19 -4.69 -12.68 -13.03
N THR A 20 -5.81 -12.00 -13.26
CA THR A 20 -7.15 -12.44 -12.84
C THR A 20 -8.20 -12.09 -13.90
N ASP A 21 -9.19 -12.96 -14.05
CA ASP A 21 -10.38 -12.68 -14.88
C ASP A 21 -11.41 -11.80 -14.15
N MET A 22 -11.16 -11.47 -12.88
CA MET A 22 -12.02 -10.62 -12.05
C MET A 22 -12.04 -9.18 -12.55
N THR A 23 -13.22 -8.60 -12.66
CA THR A 23 -13.43 -7.17 -12.94
C THR A 23 -13.14 -6.32 -11.70
N LEU A 24 -12.94 -5.01 -11.88
CA LEU A 24 -12.76 -4.10 -10.75
C LEU A 24 -13.99 -4.09 -9.83
N GLU A 25 -15.18 -4.13 -10.39
CA GLU A 25 -16.43 -4.16 -9.63
C GLU A 25 -16.52 -5.43 -8.77
N GLU A 26 -16.21 -6.60 -9.33
CA GLU A 26 -16.16 -7.85 -8.57
C GLU A 26 -15.07 -7.82 -7.49
N PHE A 27 -13.92 -7.21 -7.76
CA PHE A 27 -12.86 -7.03 -6.75
C PHE A 27 -13.35 -6.19 -5.57
N LEU A 28 -14.02 -5.07 -5.83
CA LEU A 28 -14.53 -4.16 -4.79
C LEU A 28 -15.67 -4.76 -3.96
N GLU A 29 -16.42 -5.71 -4.51
CA GLU A 29 -17.48 -6.45 -3.82
C GLU A 29 -16.97 -7.72 -3.12
N SER A 30 -15.71 -8.12 -3.36
CA SER A 30 -15.10 -9.31 -2.76
C SER A 30 -14.55 -9.05 -1.36
N ASP A 31 -14.29 -10.15 -0.62
CA ASP A 31 -13.58 -10.12 0.66
C ASP A 31 -12.04 -10.20 0.49
N LEU A 32 -11.50 -9.89 -0.70
CA LEU A 32 -10.05 -9.90 -0.93
C LEU A 32 -9.39 -8.67 -0.32
N GLU A 33 -8.43 -8.90 0.57
CA GLU A 33 -7.62 -7.87 1.23
C GLU A 33 -6.14 -8.01 0.90
N GLY A 34 -5.37 -6.94 1.07
CA GLY A 34 -3.92 -6.95 0.86
C GLY A 34 -3.50 -6.92 -0.61
N TYR A 35 -4.34 -6.38 -1.49
CA TYR A 35 -4.04 -6.20 -2.90
C TYR A 35 -4.47 -4.81 -3.38
N GLU A 36 -3.69 -4.24 -4.29
CA GLU A 36 -4.19 -3.26 -5.25
C GLU A 36 -4.73 -3.98 -6.49
N TYR A 37 -5.67 -3.35 -7.19
CA TYR A 37 -6.19 -3.85 -8.47
C TYR A 37 -5.79 -2.91 -9.61
N VAL A 38 -5.12 -3.45 -10.62
CA VAL A 38 -4.72 -2.71 -11.81
C VAL A 38 -5.02 -3.52 -13.07
N LYS A 39 -6.10 -3.17 -13.77
CA LYS A 39 -6.41 -3.67 -15.12
C LYS A 39 -6.38 -5.21 -15.27
N GLY A 40 -7.06 -5.92 -14.37
CA GLY A 40 -7.08 -7.38 -14.39
C GLY A 40 -5.88 -8.04 -13.71
N GLU A 41 -5.07 -7.27 -12.99
CA GLU A 41 -3.99 -7.78 -12.16
C GLU A 41 -4.24 -7.42 -10.68
N LEU A 42 -4.02 -8.40 -9.80
CA LEU A 42 -3.91 -8.19 -8.37
C LEU A 42 -2.44 -7.98 -8.02
N ILE A 43 -2.11 -6.81 -7.47
CA ILE A 43 -0.76 -6.46 -7.03
C ILE A 43 -0.74 -6.65 -5.51
N PRO A 44 -0.03 -7.65 -4.97
CA PRO A 44 -0.01 -7.88 -3.54
C PRO A 44 0.66 -6.72 -2.80
N MET A 45 0.09 -6.30 -1.68
CA MET A 45 0.59 -5.27 -0.79
C MET A 45 1.05 -5.93 0.53
N PRO A 46 2.35 -6.26 0.65
CA PRO A 46 2.86 -6.91 1.84
C PRO A 46 2.83 -5.92 3.01
N PRO A 47 2.79 -6.42 4.26
CA PRO A 47 2.87 -5.55 5.43
C PRO A 47 4.10 -4.63 5.38
N THR A 48 3.89 -3.38 5.77
CA THR A 48 4.95 -2.36 5.79
C THR A 48 5.94 -2.62 6.92
N SER A 49 7.17 -2.12 6.77
CA SER A 49 8.18 -2.19 7.83
C SER A 49 7.94 -1.13 8.90
N GLY A 50 8.55 -1.27 10.07
CA GLY A 50 8.50 -0.24 11.11
C GLY A 50 9.11 1.09 10.64
N GLU A 51 10.20 1.03 9.88
CA GLU A 51 10.84 2.22 9.28
C GLU A 51 9.90 2.92 8.28
N HIS A 52 9.19 2.17 7.45
CA HIS A 52 8.16 2.73 6.56
C HIS A 52 7.06 3.41 7.37
N GLY A 53 6.57 2.76 8.42
CA GLY A 53 5.57 3.34 9.33
C GLY A 53 6.03 4.64 9.99
N ASP A 54 7.29 4.71 10.45
CA ASP A 54 7.86 5.92 11.05
C ASP A 54 7.94 7.08 10.04
N ILE A 55 8.35 6.79 8.79
CA ILE A 55 8.41 7.80 7.73
C ILE A 55 7.01 8.30 7.37
N SER A 56 6.07 7.39 7.11
CA SER A 56 4.69 7.73 6.73
C SER A 56 3.95 8.49 7.83
N ALA A 57 4.14 8.10 9.09
CA ALA A 57 3.54 8.80 10.24
C ALA A 57 4.07 10.24 10.37
N ASN A 58 5.38 10.44 10.20
CA ASN A 58 5.96 11.78 10.24
C ASN A 58 5.40 12.65 9.11
N LEU A 59 5.34 12.12 7.88
CA LEU A 59 4.79 12.84 6.74
C LEU A 59 3.31 13.21 6.97
N PHE A 60 2.49 12.23 7.34
CA PHE A 60 1.06 12.43 7.57
C PHE A 60 0.77 13.40 8.71
N LEU A 61 1.52 13.33 9.82
CA LEU A 61 1.29 14.20 10.97
C LEU A 61 1.50 15.67 10.61
N PHE A 62 2.62 16.01 9.96
CA PHE A 62 2.92 17.40 9.62
C PHE A 62 2.04 17.91 8.47
N LEU A 63 1.90 17.12 7.39
CA LEU A 63 1.09 17.52 6.25
C LEU A 63 -0.39 17.59 6.60
N GLY A 64 -0.91 16.57 7.29
CA GLY A 64 -2.31 16.48 7.70
C GLY A 64 -2.70 17.60 8.65
N THR A 65 -1.81 17.97 9.59
CA THR A 65 -2.02 19.14 10.46
C THR A 65 -2.13 20.41 9.62
N TYR A 66 -1.17 20.66 8.72
CA TYR A 66 -1.20 21.86 7.87
C TYR A 66 -2.45 21.93 6.98
N VAL A 67 -2.83 20.83 6.32
CA VAL A 67 -4.03 20.75 5.48
C VAL A 67 -5.28 21.06 6.29
N ARG A 68 -5.39 20.51 7.51
CA ARG A 68 -6.52 20.72 8.40
C ARG A 68 -6.61 22.16 8.90
N GLU A 69 -5.52 22.72 9.40
CA GLU A 69 -5.48 24.08 9.94
C GLU A 69 -5.78 25.14 8.88
N ASN A 70 -5.34 24.90 7.64
CA ASN A 70 -5.52 25.83 6.52
C ASN A 70 -6.76 25.52 5.66
N GLN A 71 -7.59 24.54 6.05
CA GLN A 71 -8.82 24.17 5.34
C GLN A 71 -8.60 23.80 3.86
N LEU A 72 -7.48 23.13 3.56
CA LEU A 72 -7.06 22.84 2.18
C LEU A 72 -7.63 21.55 1.60
N GLY A 73 -8.53 20.88 2.33
CA GLY A 73 -9.12 19.60 1.93
C GLY A 73 -8.89 18.52 2.98
N ARG A 74 -8.48 17.33 2.54
CA ARG A 74 -8.30 16.15 3.39
C ARG A 74 -6.99 15.45 3.02
N ALA A 75 -6.28 14.96 4.03
CA ALA A 75 -5.17 14.02 3.90
C ALA A 75 -5.62 12.68 4.52
N TYR A 76 -5.17 11.57 3.94
CA TYR A 76 -5.53 10.21 4.35
C TYR A 76 -4.26 9.44 4.72
N THR A 77 -4.41 8.39 5.51
CA THR A 77 -3.33 7.50 5.93
C THR A 77 -3.04 6.46 4.85
N SER A 78 -1.85 5.86 4.92
CA SER A 78 -1.28 4.92 3.93
C SER A 78 -2.02 3.57 3.79
N ASP A 79 -3.13 3.41 4.51
CA ASP A 79 -4.01 2.23 4.50
C ASP A 79 -5.34 2.50 3.77
N THR A 80 -5.55 3.73 3.28
CA THR A 80 -6.80 4.11 2.64
C THR A 80 -6.82 3.70 1.17
N GLY A 81 -7.78 2.85 0.80
CA GLY A 81 -8.01 2.45 -0.59
C GLY A 81 -8.86 3.46 -1.39
N PHE A 82 -8.49 3.66 -2.65
CA PHE A 82 -9.17 4.58 -3.58
C PHE A 82 -9.44 3.93 -4.95
N LYS A 83 -10.68 4.04 -5.43
CA LYS A 83 -11.02 3.78 -6.83
C LYS A 83 -10.58 4.96 -7.69
N VAL A 84 -9.70 4.72 -8.66
CA VAL A 84 -9.18 5.75 -9.60
C VAL A 84 -9.31 5.25 -11.04
N GLY A 85 -10.42 5.63 -11.68
CA GLY A 85 -10.80 5.04 -12.98
C GLY A 85 -11.04 3.55 -12.82
N ASP A 86 -10.36 2.75 -13.65
CA ASP A 86 -10.47 1.28 -13.67
C ASP A 86 -9.41 0.61 -12.78
N ARG A 87 -9.04 1.26 -11.67
CA ARG A 87 -8.04 0.77 -10.70
C ARG A 87 -8.52 0.98 -9.27
N PHE A 88 -8.01 0.15 -8.38
CA PHE A 88 -8.07 0.36 -6.93
C PHE A 88 -6.65 0.41 -6.39
N LEU A 89 -6.30 1.50 -5.72
CA LEU A 89 -4.94 1.78 -5.24
C LEU A 89 -4.97 2.10 -3.76
N ILE A 90 -3.88 1.78 -3.07
CA ILE A 90 -3.62 2.07 -1.66
C ILE A 90 -2.29 2.84 -1.60
N PRO A 91 -2.32 4.17 -1.85
CA PRO A 91 -1.12 4.99 -1.79
C PRO A 91 -0.62 5.14 -0.34
N ASP A 92 0.69 5.34 -0.19
CA ASP A 92 1.31 5.80 1.06
C ASP A 92 0.82 7.20 1.48
#